data_AF-A0A3N5PFG7-F1
#
_entry.id   AF-A0A3N5PFG7-F1
#
_cell.length_a   1.000
_cell.length_b   1.000
_cell.length_c   1.000
_cell.angle_alpha   90.00
_cell.angle_beta   90.00
_cell.angle_gamma   90.00
#
_symmetry.space_group_name_H-M   'P 1'
#
loop_
_entity.id
_entity.type
_entity.pdbx_description
1 polymer ?
#
loop_
_entity_poly.entity_id
_entity_poly.type
_entity_poly.pdbx_seq_one_letter_code
_entity_poly.pdbx_strand_id
1 'polypeptide(L)'
;MKLFGLNATKDFSEGLAERLGVWLGLHEQRDFEDCEFKVRPLERVRGEQVFICQSLASSDGQSANDKLFRLLFLCGAAKDAGAEHVTVLVPYLAYARKDRRTKPRDPITTR
;
A
#
# COMPACT_ATOMS: atom_id res chain seq x y z
N MET A 1 -1.30 16.51 -5.76
CA MET A 1 -1.75 15.13 -5.44
C MET A 1 -0.82 14.14 -6.11
N LYS A 2 -0.44 13.05 -5.43
CA LYS A 2 0.36 11.96 -5.97
C LYS A 2 -0.35 10.62 -5.76
N LEU A 3 -0.51 9.83 -6.81
CA LEU A 3 -1.10 8.48 -6.75
C LEU A 3 -0.04 7.44 -7.06
N PHE A 4 0.24 6.55 -6.11
CA PHE A 4 1.16 5.43 -6.29
C PHE A 4 0.37 4.11 -6.32
N GLY A 5 0.79 3.17 -7.16
CA GLY A 5 0.26 1.80 -7.19
C GLY A 5 1.40 0.81 -7.03
N LEU A 6 1.38 0.01 -5.97
CA LEU A 6 2.40 -1.02 -5.75
C LEU A 6 2.26 -2.14 -6.81
N ASN A 7 3.36 -2.87 -7.05
CA ASN A 7 3.46 -3.81 -8.19
C ASN A 7 2.31 -4.82 -8.27
N ALA A 8 1.87 -5.37 -7.13
CA ALA A 8 0.80 -6.38 -7.08
C ALA A 8 -0.61 -5.82 -7.31
N THR A 9 -0.76 -4.51 -7.52
CA THR A 9 -2.05 -3.82 -7.80
C THR A 9 -1.87 -2.79 -8.92
N LYS A 10 -0.81 -2.94 -9.73
CA LYS A 10 -0.43 -1.96 -10.75
C LYS A 10 -1.54 -1.77 -11.78
N ASP A 11 -2.07 -2.85 -12.37
CA ASP A 11 -3.12 -2.78 -13.39
C ASP A 11 -4.38 -2.03 -12.91
N PHE A 12 -4.82 -2.32 -11.67
CA PHE A 12 -5.95 -1.61 -11.06
C PHE A 12 -5.62 -0.13 -10.83
N SER A 13 -4.40 0.16 -10.39
CA SER A 13 -3.95 1.54 -10.12
C SER A 13 -3.81 2.36 -11.40
N GLU A 14 -3.37 1.75 -12.49
CA GLU A 14 -3.31 2.37 -13.82
C GLU A 14 -4.71 2.70 -14.33
N GLY A 15 -5.66 1.76 -14.23
CA GLY A 15 -7.06 2.03 -14.59
C GLY A 15 -7.74 3.08 -13.71
N LEU A 16 -7.30 3.24 -12.45
CA LEU A 16 -7.74 4.33 -11.57
C LEU A 16 -7.12 5.66 -12.00
N ALA A 17 -5.81 5.69 -12.28
CA ALA A 17 -5.08 6.88 -12.70
C ALA A 17 -5.65 7.44 -14.02
N GLU A 18 -5.94 6.57 -14.99
CA GLU A 18 -6.56 6.91 -16.26
C GLU A 18 -7.92 7.62 -16.05
N ARG A 19 -8.80 7.04 -15.22
CA ARG A 19 -10.13 7.61 -14.91
C ARG A 19 -10.05 8.94 -14.17
N LEU A 20 -9.01 9.15 -13.37
CA LEU A 20 -8.77 10.39 -12.64
C LEU A 20 -8.02 11.44 -13.48
N GLY A 21 -7.52 11.09 -14.68
CA GLY A 21 -6.72 11.97 -15.51
C GLY A 21 -5.37 12.33 -14.89
N VAL A 22 -4.77 11.43 -14.11
CA VAL A 22 -3.47 11.63 -13.45
C VAL A 22 -2.47 10.57 -13.86
N TRP A 23 -1.19 10.87 -13.67
CA TRP A 23 -0.12 9.89 -13.85
C TRP A 23 0.11 9.10 -12.57
N LEU A 24 0.44 7.81 -12.73
CA LEU A 24 0.92 7.00 -11.62
C LEU A 24 2.33 7.48 -11.23
N GLY A 25 2.50 7.84 -9.98
CA GLY A 25 3.76 8.28 -9.42
C GLY A 25 4.80 7.16 -9.45
N LEU A 26 6.03 7.55 -9.80
CA LEU A 26 7.16 6.64 -9.84
C LEU A 26 7.62 6.27 -8.43
N HIS A 27 7.84 4.98 -8.21
CA HIS A 27 8.40 4.45 -6.97
C HIS A 27 9.37 3.30 -7.28
N GLU A 28 10.31 3.08 -6.38
CA GLU A 28 11.18 1.91 -6.39
C GLU A 28 10.51 0.84 -5.53
N GLN A 29 10.43 -0.39 -6.03
CA GLN A 29 10.11 -1.58 -5.26
C GLN A 29 11.10 -2.68 -5.67
N ARG A 30 11.95 -3.10 -4.73
CA ARG A 30 13.03 -4.06 -4.99
C ARG A 30 13.09 -5.09 -3.88
N ASP A 31 13.25 -6.36 -4.27
CA ASP A 31 13.40 -7.48 -3.34
C ASP A 31 14.88 -7.80 -3.09
N PHE A 32 15.17 -8.31 -1.91
CA PHE A 32 16.47 -8.84 -1.50
C PHE A 32 16.44 -10.36 -1.42
N GLU A 33 17.61 -11.00 -1.39
CA GLU A 33 17.75 -12.47 -1.43
C GLU A 33 17.22 -13.18 -0.17
N ASP A 34 17.16 -12.47 0.95
CA ASP A 34 16.71 -12.94 2.27
C ASP A 34 15.21 -12.68 2.52
N CYS A 35 14.45 -12.41 1.45
CA CYS A 35 13.02 -12.06 1.47
C CYS A 35 12.71 -10.68 2.09
N GLU A 36 13.71 -9.86 2.38
CA GLU A 36 13.48 -8.44 2.66
C GLU A 36 13.12 -7.67 1.37
N PHE A 37 12.68 -6.42 1.53
CA PHE A 37 12.43 -5.55 0.40
C PHE A 37 12.70 -4.09 0.73
N LYS A 38 12.91 -3.29 -0.32
CA LYS A 38 12.98 -1.84 -0.28
C LYS A 38 11.81 -1.26 -1.08
N VAL A 39 11.19 -0.22 -0.53
CA VAL A 39 10.19 0.57 -1.24
C VAL A 39 10.31 2.05 -0.90
N ARG A 40 10.26 2.93 -1.91
CA ARG A 40 10.30 4.40 -1.71
C ARG A 40 9.72 5.16 -2.90
N PRO A 41 9.16 6.37 -2.70
CA PRO A 41 8.84 7.24 -3.83
C PRO A 41 10.12 7.68 -4.56
N LEU A 42 10.05 7.80 -5.88
CA LEU A 42 11.10 8.38 -6.72
C LEU A 42 10.82 9.84 -7.12
N GLU A 43 9.67 10.36 -6.69
CA GLU A 43 9.24 11.72 -6.92
C GLU A 43 9.16 12.50 -5.61
N ARG A 44 9.22 13.83 -5.70
CA ARG A 44 8.97 14.71 -4.55
C ARG A 44 7.50 14.57 -4.09
N VAL A 45 7.32 14.28 -2.81
CA VAL A 45 6.00 14.19 -2.14
C VAL A 45 5.82 15.23 -1.02
N ARG A 46 6.83 16.07 -0.75
CA ARG A 46 6.77 17.06 0.34
C ARG A 46 5.64 18.07 0.12
N GLY A 47 4.71 18.15 1.07
CA GLY A 47 3.55 19.04 1.02
C GLY A 47 2.45 18.55 0.08
N GLU A 48 2.51 17.29 -0.39
CA GLU A 48 1.50 16.72 -1.28
C GLU A 48 0.53 15.82 -0.52
N GLN A 49 -0.70 15.74 -1.03
CA GLN A 49 -1.63 14.64 -0.71
C GLN A 49 -1.22 13.39 -1.49
N VAL A 50 -0.82 12.36 -0.77
CA VAL A 50 -0.33 11.08 -1.31
C VAL A 50 -1.41 10.01 -1.16
N PHE A 51 -1.74 9.36 -2.26
CA PHE A 51 -2.62 8.20 -2.33
C PHE A 51 -1.78 6.98 -2.70
N ILE A 52 -1.89 5.90 -1.94
CA ILE A 52 -1.17 4.64 -2.20
C ILE A 52 -2.19 3.52 -2.38
N CYS A 53 -2.22 2.92 -3.56
CA CYS A 53 -3.11 1.81 -3.87
C CYS A 53 -2.38 0.46 -3.74
N GLN A 54 -2.98 -0.44 -2.95
CA GLN A 54 -2.50 -1.81 -2.77
C GLN A 54 -3.63 -2.71 -2.28
N SER A 55 -3.92 -3.77 -3.02
CA SER A 55 -4.74 -4.88 -2.55
C SER A 55 -3.93 -5.78 -1.62
N LEU A 56 -4.54 -6.25 -0.52
CA LEU A 56 -3.92 -7.21 0.40
C LEU A 56 -4.32 -8.66 0.10
N ALA A 57 -5.00 -8.91 -1.02
CA ALA A 57 -5.32 -10.27 -1.44
C ALA A 57 -4.02 -10.99 -1.80
N SER A 58 -3.86 -12.26 -1.41
CA SER A 58 -2.68 -13.05 -1.82
C SER A 58 -2.67 -13.24 -3.34
N SER A 59 -1.58 -12.88 -4.00
CA SER A 59 -1.34 -13.13 -5.43
C SER A 59 0.15 -13.04 -5.73
N ASP A 60 0.58 -13.57 -6.88
CA ASP A 60 1.93 -13.37 -7.43
C ASP A 60 3.05 -13.77 -6.46
N GLY A 61 2.86 -14.87 -5.73
CA GLY A 61 3.81 -15.35 -4.73
C GLY A 61 3.91 -14.50 -3.45
N GLN A 62 3.12 -13.43 -3.33
CA GLN A 62 3.07 -12.56 -2.15
C GLN A 62 1.84 -12.86 -1.29
N SER A 63 2.07 -13.08 0.01
CA SER A 63 1.03 -13.20 1.01
C SER A 63 0.38 -11.85 1.34
N ALA A 64 -0.73 -11.89 2.07
CA ALA A 64 -1.35 -10.68 2.62
C ALA A 64 -0.37 -9.87 3.49
N ASN A 65 0.50 -10.56 4.23
CA ASN A 65 1.49 -9.93 5.10
C ASN A 65 2.57 -9.21 4.29
N ASP A 66 3.10 -9.84 3.24
CA ASP A 66 4.14 -9.23 2.40
C ASP A 66 3.63 -7.93 1.76
N LYS A 67 2.39 -7.97 1.25
CA LYS A 67 1.73 -6.80 0.66
C LYS A 67 1.43 -5.71 1.69
N LEU A 68 1.03 -6.10 2.91
CA LEU A 68 0.80 -5.17 4.01
C LEU A 68 2.10 -4.47 4.41
N PHE A 69 3.19 -5.19 4.58
CA PHE A 69 4.47 -4.58 4.94
C PHE A 69 4.98 -3.62 3.86
N ARG A 70 4.86 -3.97 2.57
CA ARG A 70 5.21 -3.05 1.47
C ARG A 70 4.37 -1.78 1.49
N LEU A 71 3.07 -1.89 1.73
CA LEU A 71 2.17 -0.74 1.87
C LEU A 71 2.61 0.15 3.04
N LEU A 72 2.85 -0.44 4.22
CA LEU A 72 3.27 0.29 5.41
C LEU A 72 4.60 1.01 5.18
N PHE A 73 5.57 0.37 4.51
CA PHE A 73 6.88 0.96 4.25
C PHE A 73 6.79 2.14 3.27
N LEU A 74 5.97 2.04 2.21
CA LEU A 74 5.77 3.17 1.30
C LEU A 74 5.01 4.32 1.99
N CYS A 75 4.05 4.00 2.87
CA CYS A 75 3.38 5.01 3.71
C CYS A 75 4.38 5.72 4.64
N GLY A 76 5.27 4.97 5.30
CA GLY A 76 6.34 5.50 6.13
C GLY A 76 7.28 6.40 5.32
N ALA A 77 7.79 5.90 4.20
CA ALA A 77 8.67 6.66 3.31
C ALA A 77 8.03 7.96 2.80
N ALA A 78 6.73 7.95 2.50
CA ALA A 78 6.01 9.16 2.10
C ALA A 78 5.89 10.18 3.24
N LYS A 79 5.56 9.72 4.46
CA LYS A 79 5.51 10.57 5.66
C LYS A 79 6.88 11.18 5.98
N ASP A 80 7.93 10.37 5.98
CA ASP A 80 9.30 10.82 6.25
C ASP A 80 9.79 11.82 5.20
N ALA A 81 9.37 11.65 3.94
CA ALA A 81 9.63 12.60 2.86
C ALA A 81 8.80 13.91 2.95
N GLY A 82 7.91 14.01 3.94
CA GLY A 82 7.14 15.22 4.26
C GLY A 82 5.80 15.34 3.52
N ALA A 83 5.18 14.23 3.12
CA ALA A 83 3.80 14.26 2.62
C ALA A 83 2.85 14.93 3.62
N GLU A 84 1.94 15.75 3.12
CA GLU A 84 0.95 16.44 3.96
C GLU A 84 -0.08 15.44 4.50
N HIS A 85 -0.58 14.58 3.61
CA HIS A 85 -1.49 13.49 3.93
C HIS A 85 -1.09 12.22 3.19
N VAL A 86 -1.28 11.07 3.85
CA VAL A 86 -1.12 9.75 3.22
C VAL A 86 -2.43 8.98 3.39
N THR A 87 -3.10 8.73 2.26
CA THR A 87 -4.35 7.98 2.16
C THR A 87 -4.07 6.65 1.46
N VAL A 88 -4.51 5.55 2.08
CA VAL A 88 -4.37 4.21 1.48
C VAL A 88 -5.67 3.80 0.79
N LEU A 89 -5.55 3.32 -0.43
CA LEU A 89 -6.64 2.75 -1.22
C LEU A 89 -6.44 1.23 -1.23
N VAL A 90 -7.25 0.51 -0.45
CA VAL A 90 -7.08 -0.93 -0.22
C VAL A 90 -8.31 -1.69 -0.73
N PRO A 91 -8.37 -2.05 -2.03
CA PRO A 91 -9.54 -2.70 -2.64
C PRO A 91 -9.94 -4.01 -1.95
N TYR A 92 -8.96 -4.74 -1.42
CA TYR A 92 -9.17 -5.89 -0.56
C TYR A 92 -8.40 -5.71 0.74
N LEU A 93 -9.12 -5.59 1.85
CA LEU A 93 -8.56 -5.49 3.20
C LEU A 93 -8.44 -6.89 3.82
N ALA A 94 -7.22 -7.42 3.88
CA ALA A 94 -6.94 -8.66 4.57
C ALA A 94 -7.24 -8.53 6.07
N TYR A 95 -7.47 -9.68 6.73
CA TYR A 95 -7.81 -9.76 8.17
C TYR A 95 -9.13 -9.08 8.58
N ALA A 96 -9.91 -8.53 7.63
CA ALA A 96 -11.20 -7.91 7.89
C ALA A 96 -12.26 -8.87 8.48
N ARG A 97 -12.05 -10.18 8.39
CA ARG A 97 -12.99 -11.21 8.91
C ARG A 97 -13.01 -11.32 10.44
N LYS A 98 -12.03 -10.74 11.14
CA LYS A 98 -11.94 -10.77 12.61
C LYS A 98 -12.14 -9.37 13.18
N ASP A 99 -13.34 -8.87 12.94
CA ASP A 99 -13.86 -7.55 13.35
C ASP A 99 -14.50 -7.53 14.75
N ARG A 100 -14.81 -8.71 15.29
CA ARG A 100 -15.37 -8.89 16.64
C ARG A 100 -14.80 -10.11 17.33
N ARG A 101 -14.86 -10.10 18.66
CA ARG A 101 -14.54 -11.27 19.50
C ARG A 101 -15.69 -12.26 19.41
N THR A 102 -15.42 -13.46 18.88
CA THR A 102 -16.40 -14.54 18.82
C THR A 102 -16.25 -15.53 19.97
N LYS A 103 -15.07 -15.58 20.59
CA LYS A 103 -14.73 -16.40 21.76
C LYS A 103 -13.94 -15.59 22.78
N PRO A 104 -13.87 -16.04 24.05
CA PRO A 104 -13.01 -15.42 25.06
C PRO A 104 -11.56 -15.36 24.58
N ARG A 105 -10.93 -14.20 24.69
CA ARG A 105 -9.54 -13.91 24.26
C ARG A 105 -9.29 -13.90 22.74
N ASP A 106 -10.34 -13.87 21.91
CA ASP A 106 -10.16 -13.62 20.47
C ASP A 106 -9.56 -12.23 20.22
N PRO A 107 -8.64 -12.09 19.25
CA PRO A 107 -8.18 -10.80 18.79
C PRO A 107 -9.26 -10.09 17.96
N ILE A 108 -9.21 -8.77 17.94
CA ILE A 108 -9.89 -7.94 16.93
C ILE A 108 -8.78 -7.36 16.06
N THR A 109 -8.55 -7.96 14.89
CA THR A 109 -7.40 -7.63 14.04
C THR A 109 -7.62 -6.37 13.22
N THR A 110 -8.85 -5.87 13.14
CA THR A 110 -9.24 -4.68 12.37
C THR A 110 -9.16 -3.38 13.16
N ARG A 111 -8.73 -3.42 14.42
CA ARG A 111 -8.67 -2.27 15.32
C ARG A 111 -7.32 -1.56 15.27
#